data_AF-A0A1A9RA89-F1
#
_entry.id   AF-A0A1A9RA89-F1
#
_cell.length_a   1.000
_cell.length_b   1.000
_cell.length_c   1.000
_cell.angle_alpha   90.00
_cell.angle_beta   90.00
_cell.angle_gamma   90.00
#
_symmetry.space_group_name_H-M   'P 1'
#
loop_
_entity.id
_entity.type
_entity.pdbx_description
1 polymer ?
#
loop_
_entity_poly.entity_id
_entity_poly.type
_entity_poly.pdbx_seq_one_letter_code
_entity_poly.pdbx_strand_id
1 'polypeptide(L)'
;MSCQATKAVWAAFMILAVTVLGQLSQSEAEEQSDWLVSYCTDVAIWAAEEARGVPLEQRTGQPDYKGIAEESCPGMRPAAPSLNTGGNSPAQLAMPDTVPFQQLVQF
;
A
#
# COMPACT_ATOMS: atom_id res chain seq x y z
N MET A 1 19.23 52.23 -1.10
CA MET A 1 18.12 51.36 -0.66
C MET A 1 18.08 51.39 0.87
N SER A 2 16.92 51.64 1.47
CA SER A 2 16.79 51.73 2.94
C SER A 2 16.93 50.34 3.59
N CYS A 3 17.50 50.27 4.79
CA CYS A 3 17.65 49.01 5.55
C CYS A 3 16.32 48.24 5.74
N GLN A 4 15.19 48.96 5.74
CA GLN A 4 13.85 48.37 5.82
C GLN A 4 13.47 47.58 4.56
N ALA A 5 13.81 48.10 3.38
CA ALA A 5 13.52 47.42 2.11
C ALA A 5 14.32 46.11 1.98
N THR A 6 15.57 46.11 2.42
CA THR A 6 16.42 44.91 2.41
C THR A 6 15.89 43.82 3.35
N LYS A 7 15.42 44.19 4.55
CA LYS A 7 14.79 43.25 5.49
C LYS A 7 13.49 42.65 4.93
N ALA A 8 12.67 43.46 4.26
CA ALA A 8 11.43 43.00 3.64
C ALA A 8 11.69 42.00 2.51
N VAL A 9 12.72 42.23 1.68
CA VAL A 9 13.12 41.30 0.62
C VAL A 9 13.60 39.98 1.20
N TRP A 10 14.44 40.01 2.24
CA TRP A 10 14.90 38.79 2.90
C TRP A 10 13.75 38.03 3.58
N ALA A 11 12.82 38.73 4.22
CA ALA A 11 11.63 38.11 4.80
C ALA A 11 10.76 37.43 3.73
N ALA A 12 10.51 38.11 2.60
CA ALA A 12 9.75 37.53 1.49
C ALA A 12 10.47 36.30 0.90
N PHE A 13 11.78 36.36 0.76
CA PHE A 13 12.58 35.21 0.28
C PHE A 13 12.50 34.02 1.24
N MET A 14 12.59 34.24 2.55
CA MET A 14 12.48 33.17 3.54
C MET A 14 11.09 32.54 3.55
N ILE A 15 10.03 33.35 3.43
CA ILE A 15 8.66 32.85 3.32
C ILE A 15 8.51 31.99 2.06
N LEU A 16 9.02 32.46 0.92
CA LEU A 16 9.00 31.71 -0.33
C LEU A 16 9.73 30.37 -0.17
N ALA A 17 10.94 30.38 0.39
CA ALA A 17 11.73 29.17 0.60
C ALA A 17 11.01 28.14 1.48
N VAL A 18 10.39 28.57 2.59
CA VAL A 18 9.62 27.68 3.48
C VAL A 18 8.40 27.10 2.75
N THR A 19 7.69 27.89 1.95
CA THR A 19 6.52 27.38 1.20
C THR A 19 6.91 26.31 0.17
N VAL A 20 8.05 26.46 -0.51
CA VAL A 20 8.54 25.47 -1.49
C VAL A 20 8.97 24.18 -0.80
N LEU A 21 9.71 24.28 0.31
CA LEU A 21 10.14 23.11 1.08
C LEU A 21 8.95 22.34 1.68
N GLY A 22 7.90 23.06 2.13
CA GLY A 22 6.69 22.43 2.65
C GLY A 22 5.94 21.59 1.60
N GLN A 23 5.90 22.03 0.34
CA GLN A 23 5.27 21.28 -0.75
C GLN A 23 6.04 20.00 -1.08
N LEU A 24 7.38 20.06 -1.10
CA LEU A 24 8.23 18.89 -1.32
C LEU A 24 8.11 17.85 -0.19
N SER A 25 7.95 18.31 1.05
CA SER A 25 7.79 17.40 2.20
C SER A 25 6.49 16.59 2.17
N GLN A 26 5.42 17.12 1.54
CA GLN A 26 4.17 16.36 1.38
C GLN A 26 4.32 15.24 0.38
N SER A 27 4.97 15.49 -0.77
CA SER A 27 5.20 14.44 -1.77
C SER A 27 6.08 13.31 -1.24
N GLU A 28 7.10 13.63 -0.44
CA GLU A 28 7.96 12.60 0.17
C GLU A 28 7.20 11.73 1.18
N ALA A 29 6.21 12.29 1.90
CA ALA A 29 5.38 11.55 2.83
C ALA A 29 4.41 10.59 2.11
N GLU A 30 3.84 11.01 0.97
CA GLU A 30 2.97 10.19 0.13
C GLU A 30 3.74 9.01 -0.51
N GLU A 31 4.93 9.27 -1.06
CA GLU A 31 5.80 8.20 -1.55
C GLU A 31 6.20 7.23 -0.42
N GLN A 32 6.37 7.74 0.80
CA GLN A 32 6.70 6.92 1.97
C GLN A 32 5.55 5.99 2.38
N SER A 33 4.29 6.44 2.26
CA SER A 33 3.15 5.55 2.48
C SER A 33 3.00 4.52 1.37
N ASP A 34 3.19 4.91 0.11
CA ASP A 34 2.94 4.04 -1.03
C ASP A 34 3.93 2.87 -1.11
N TRP A 35 5.22 3.09 -0.82
CA TRP A 35 6.17 1.97 -0.80
C TRP A 35 5.82 0.96 0.31
N LEU A 36 5.34 1.43 1.46
CA LEU A 36 5.02 0.59 2.59
C LEU A 36 3.74 -0.22 2.32
N VAL A 37 2.75 0.39 1.68
CA VAL A 37 1.54 -0.31 1.20
C VAL A 37 1.90 -1.39 0.18
N SER A 38 2.73 -1.07 -0.81
CA SER A 38 3.21 -2.03 -1.82
C SER A 38 3.96 -3.20 -1.18
N TYR A 39 4.90 -2.88 -0.27
CA TYR A 39 5.64 -3.87 0.50
C TYR A 39 4.73 -4.82 1.28
N CYS A 40 3.78 -4.27 2.03
CA CYS A 40 2.85 -5.05 2.82
C CYS A 40 1.93 -5.92 1.96
N THR A 41 1.53 -5.41 0.80
CA THR A 41 0.70 -6.14 -0.17
C THR A 41 1.45 -7.36 -0.71
N ASP A 42 2.70 -7.19 -1.13
CA ASP A 42 3.53 -8.28 -1.66
C ASP A 42 3.77 -9.38 -0.61
N VAL A 43 4.03 -8.98 0.64
CA VAL A 43 4.21 -9.94 1.76
C VAL A 43 2.91 -10.68 2.06
N ALA A 44 1.77 -10.00 2.03
CA ALA A 44 0.47 -10.63 2.24
C ALA A 44 0.14 -11.64 1.13
N ILE A 45 0.46 -11.32 -0.13
CA ILE A 45 0.31 -12.23 -1.28
C ILE A 45 1.20 -13.45 -1.08
N TRP A 46 2.48 -13.25 -0.74
CA TRP A 46 3.41 -14.36 -0.49
C TRP A 46 2.89 -15.30 0.59
N ALA A 47 2.45 -14.74 1.73
CA ALA A 47 1.91 -15.53 2.83
C ALA A 47 0.62 -16.28 2.41
N ALA A 48 -0.20 -15.69 1.55
CA ALA A 48 -1.42 -16.33 1.05
C ALA A 48 -1.12 -17.45 0.06
N GLU A 49 -0.15 -17.25 -0.84
CA GLU A 49 0.32 -18.25 -1.80
C GLU A 49 1.03 -19.41 -1.09
N GLU A 50 1.80 -19.11 -0.04
CA GLU A 50 2.40 -20.11 0.83
C GLU A 50 1.35 -20.96 1.56
N ALA A 51 0.34 -20.31 2.15
CA ALA A 51 -0.78 -21.00 2.79
C ALA A 51 -1.61 -21.85 1.79
N ARG A 52 -1.60 -21.48 0.50
CA ARG A 52 -2.22 -22.24 -0.59
C ARG A 52 -1.31 -23.33 -1.17
N GLY A 53 -0.06 -23.42 -0.74
CA GLY A 53 0.91 -24.40 -1.25
C GLY A 53 1.41 -24.10 -2.67
N VAL A 54 1.34 -22.83 -3.12
CA VAL A 54 1.89 -22.42 -4.41
C VAL A 54 3.42 -22.62 -4.37
N PRO A 55 4.00 -23.35 -5.35
CA PRO A 55 5.44 -23.55 -5.41
C PRO A 55 6.15 -22.22 -5.64
N LEU A 56 7.37 -22.08 -5.08
CA LEU A 56 8.16 -20.86 -5.07
C LEU A 56 8.30 -20.22 -6.47
N GLU A 57 8.43 -21.05 -7.51
CA GLU A 57 8.59 -20.64 -8.91
C GLU A 57 7.36 -19.91 -9.48
N GLN A 58 6.18 -20.09 -8.87
CA GLN A 58 4.90 -19.56 -9.32
C GLN A 58 4.33 -18.50 -8.38
N ARG A 59 5.08 -18.12 -7.34
CA ARG A 59 4.66 -17.06 -6.41
C ARG A 59 4.82 -15.70 -7.05
N THR A 60 3.83 -14.86 -6.83
CA THR A 60 3.78 -13.49 -7.34
C THR A 60 4.09 -12.47 -6.25
N GLY A 61 3.92 -12.83 -4.98
CA GLY A 61 4.30 -12.00 -3.85
C GLY A 61 5.81 -12.01 -3.58
N GLN A 62 6.25 -11.14 -2.66
CA GLN A 62 7.62 -11.16 -2.13
C GLN A 62 7.59 -11.58 -0.65
N PRO A 63 8.53 -12.41 -0.19
CA PRO A 63 8.66 -12.70 1.23
C PRO A 63 9.06 -11.42 2.00
N ASP A 64 8.84 -11.45 3.32
CA ASP A 64 9.23 -10.37 4.23
C ASP A 64 10.76 -10.27 4.35
N TYR A 65 11.42 -9.64 3.36
CA TYR A 65 12.86 -9.49 3.32
C TYR A 65 13.40 -8.55 4.40
N LYS A 66 12.59 -7.59 4.87
CA LYS A 66 12.98 -6.61 5.89
C LYS A 66 12.65 -7.08 7.31
N GLY A 67 11.82 -8.09 7.48
CA GLY A 67 11.38 -8.59 8.78
C GLY A 67 10.50 -7.61 9.55
N ILE A 68 9.90 -6.64 8.86
CA ILE A 68 9.08 -5.57 9.49
C ILE A 68 7.59 -5.77 9.25
N ALA A 69 7.19 -6.82 8.53
CA ALA A 69 5.81 -6.95 8.09
C ALA A 69 4.85 -7.17 9.27
N GLU A 70 5.27 -7.90 10.31
CA GLU A 70 4.44 -8.14 11.51
C GLU A 70 4.10 -6.84 12.27
N GLU A 71 5.01 -5.87 12.24
CA GLU A 71 4.91 -4.62 12.99
C GLU A 71 4.33 -3.49 12.14
N SER A 72 4.67 -3.47 10.85
CA SER A 72 4.39 -2.37 9.93
C SER A 72 3.20 -2.62 9.00
N CYS A 73 2.69 -3.86 8.91
CA CYS A 73 1.56 -4.22 8.05
C CYS A 73 0.32 -4.57 8.88
N PRO A 74 -0.36 -3.59 9.50
CA PRO A 74 -1.53 -3.84 10.34
C PRO A 74 -2.68 -4.43 9.52
N GLY A 75 -3.15 -5.62 9.92
CA GLY A 75 -4.37 -6.24 9.37
C GLY A 75 -4.23 -6.97 8.04
N MET A 76 -3.08 -6.88 7.37
CA MET A 76 -2.80 -7.64 6.13
C MET A 76 -2.39 -9.07 6.46
N ARG A 77 -3.32 -9.84 7.06
CA ARG A 77 -3.16 -11.30 7.18
C ARG A 77 -3.55 -11.95 5.85
N PRO A 78 -2.84 -13.00 5.43
CA PRO A 78 -3.19 -13.71 4.21
C PRO A 78 -4.66 -14.13 4.26
N ALA A 79 -5.41 -13.86 3.18
CA ALA A 79 -6.74 -14.41 3.01
C ALA A 79 -6.62 -15.92 3.19
N ALA A 80 -7.36 -16.45 4.17
CA ALA A 80 -7.33 -17.86 4.55
C ALA A 80 -7.35 -18.77 3.30
N PRO A 81 -6.77 -19.98 3.37
CA PRO A 81 -6.68 -20.86 2.22
C PRO A 81 -8.02 -20.90 1.51
N SER A 82 -8.04 -20.82 0.18
CA SER A 82 -9.25 -21.10 -0.58
C SER A 82 -9.72 -22.47 -0.13
N LEU A 83 -10.78 -22.50 0.69
CA LEU A 83 -11.39 -23.75 1.11
C LEU A 83 -11.69 -24.45 -0.20
N ASN A 84 -10.99 -25.56 -0.42
CA ASN A 84 -11.15 -26.41 -1.57
C ASN A 84 -12.62 -26.83 -1.54
N THR A 85 -13.45 -26.10 -2.28
CA THR A 85 -14.89 -26.30 -2.33
C THR A 85 -15.09 -27.50 -3.24
N GLY A 86 -14.73 -28.68 -2.70
CA GLY A 86 -15.35 -29.93 -3.12
C GLY A 86 -16.86 -29.71 -3.01
N GLY A 87 -17.51 -29.70 -4.17
CA GLY A 87 -18.68 -28.88 -4.41
C GLY A 87 -19.90 -29.18 -3.54
N ASN A 88 -20.09 -28.41 -2.47
CA ASN A 88 -21.35 -28.25 -1.73
C ASN A 88 -21.32 -27.03 -0.77
N SER A 89 -20.82 -25.87 -1.21
CA SER A 89 -20.92 -24.63 -0.43
C SER A 89 -22.26 -23.92 -0.73
N PRO A 90 -23.16 -23.71 0.25
CA PRO A 90 -24.48 -23.11 0.02
C PRO A 90 -24.43 -21.65 -0.44
N ALA A 91 -23.26 -21.00 -0.41
CA ALA A 91 -23.05 -19.64 -0.90
C ALA A 91 -23.02 -19.55 -2.45
N GLN A 92 -22.70 -20.64 -3.17
CA GLN A 92 -22.62 -20.61 -4.65
C GLN A 92 -23.99 -20.63 -5.34
N LEU A 93 -25.05 -21.08 -4.65
CA LEU A 93 -26.39 -21.16 -5.24
C LEU A 93 -27.12 -19.80 -5.27
N ALA A 94 -26.52 -18.73 -4.74
CA ALA A 94 -27.15 -17.42 -4.61
C ALA A 94 -26.51 -16.31 -5.45
N MET A 95 -25.46 -16.59 -6.24
CA MET A 95 -24.84 -15.58 -7.10
C MET A 95 -25.20 -15.83 -8.58
N PRO A 96 -25.88 -14.90 -9.26
CA PRO A 96 -26.09 -14.99 -10.70
C PRO A 96 -24.75 -14.81 -11.43
N ASP A 97 -24.54 -15.61 -12.48
CA ASP A 97 -23.30 -15.80 -13.28
C ASP A 97 -22.75 -14.55 -14.02
N THR A 98 -23.05 -13.33 -13.58
CA THR A 98 -22.78 -12.10 -14.35
C THR A 98 -21.86 -11.08 -13.69
N VAL A 99 -21.17 -11.40 -12.59
CA VAL A 99 -20.22 -10.45 -11.96
C VAL A 99 -18.79 -10.67 -12.47
N PRO A 100 -18.20 -9.71 -13.22
CA PRO A 100 -16.80 -9.81 -13.66
C PRO A 100 -15.84 -9.65 -12.48
N PHE A 101 -14.70 -10.36 -12.55
CA PHE A 101 -13.65 -10.50 -11.52
C PHE A 101 -13.01 -9.22 -10.97
N GLN A 102 -13.43 -8.03 -11.41
CA GLN A 102 -12.82 -6.75 -11.00
C GLN A 102 -13.40 -6.15 -9.71
N GLN A 103 -14.37 -6.79 -9.05
CA GLN A 103 -15.09 -6.18 -7.92
C GLN A 103 -14.53 -6.49 -6.51
N LEU A 104 -13.39 -7.19 -6.41
CA LEU A 104 -12.81 -7.60 -5.11
C LEU A 104 -11.87 -6.57 -4.48
N VAL A 105 -11.74 -5.37 -5.05
CA VAL A 105 -11.03 -4.26 -4.41
C VAL A 105 -12.06 -3.17 -4.10
N GLN A 106 -12.48 -3.07 -2.84
CA GLN A 106 -13.14 -1.87 -2.32
C GLN A 106 -12.16 -1.17 -1.37
N PHE A 107 -12.08 0.15 -1.56
CA PHE A 107 -11.23 1.10 -0.81
C PHE A 107 -11.53 1.11 0.70
#